data_AF-A0A0F8YDT2-F1
#
_entry.id   AF-A0A0F8YDT2-F1
#
_cell.length_a   1.000
_cell.length_b   1.000
_cell.length_c   1.000
_cell.angle_alpha   90.00
_cell.angle_beta   90.00
_cell.angle_gamma   90.00
#
_symmetry.space_group_name_H-M   'P 1'
#
loop_
_entity.id
_entity.type
_entity.pdbx_description
1 polymer ?
#
loop_
_entity_poly.entity_id
_entity_poly.type
_entity_poly.pdbx_seq_one_letter_code
_entity_poly.pdbx_strand_id
1 'polypeptide(L)' 'MNFEELGDLWRGFMPSRVILTAVELGVFEKLKKPKTVKEAARLLKSSLRGTEILLKALTSLKVIKKSGKKYVNTAIALI' A
#
# COMPACT_ATOMS: atom_id res chain seq x y z
N MET A 1 -9.88 28.40 -5.67
CA MET A 1 -10.02 27.10 -6.33
C MET A 1 -9.31 27.13 -7.68
N ASN A 2 -8.02 26.79 -7.67
CA ASN A 2 -7.24 26.51 -8.86
C ASN A 2 -7.39 25.02 -9.28
N PHE A 3 -6.75 24.62 -10.38
CA PHE A 3 -6.86 23.24 -10.88
C PHE A 3 -6.26 22.19 -9.92
N GLU A 4 -5.24 22.54 -9.15
CA GLU A 4 -4.66 21.65 -8.14
C GLU A 4 -5.63 21.44 -6.96
N GLU A 5 -6.26 22.51 -6.47
CA GLU A 5 -7.26 22.47 -5.40
C GLU A 5 -8.49 21.65 -5.80
N LEU A 6 -8.96 21.79 -7.05
CA LEU A 6 -10.01 20.91 -7.61
C LEU A 6 -9.50 19.46 -7.71
N GLY A 7 -8.23 19.33 -8.08
CA GLY A 7 -7.46 18.10 -8.15
C GLY A 7 -7.44 17.30 -6.84
N ASP A 8 -7.34 17.97 -5.71
CA ASP A 8 -7.30 17.32 -4.40
C ASP A 8 -8.70 16.91 -3.94
N LEU A 9 -9.72 17.69 -4.29
CA LEU A 9 -11.11 17.40 -3.93
C LEU A 9 -11.61 16.07 -4.52
N TRP A 10 -11.47 15.87 -5.82
CA TRP A 10 -11.91 14.62 -6.49
C TRP A 10 -10.99 13.41 -6.23
N ARG A 11 -9.72 13.60 -5.88
CA ARG A 11 -8.79 12.50 -5.52
C ARG A 11 -8.78 12.17 -4.03
N GLY A 12 -9.42 12.98 -3.19
CA GLY A 12 -9.39 12.83 -1.72
C GLY A 12 -9.86 11.46 -1.22
N PHE A 13 -10.69 10.75 -1.97
CA PHE A 13 -11.15 9.40 -1.61
C PHE A 13 -10.09 8.30 -1.89
N MET A 14 -9.12 8.55 -2.79
CA MET A 14 -8.17 7.53 -3.26
C MET A 14 -7.31 6.95 -2.14
N PRO A 15 -6.71 7.74 -1.22
CA PRO A 15 -5.97 7.20 -0.08
C PRO A 15 -6.78 6.20 0.75
N SER A 16 -8.05 6.52 1.04
CA SER A 16 -8.95 5.65 1.79
C SER A 16 -9.22 4.34 1.05
N ARG A 17 -9.40 4.38 -0.28
CA ARG A 17 -9.55 3.17 -1.11
C ARG A 17 -8.30 2.30 -1.12
N VAL A 18 -7.11 2.90 -1.19
CA VAL A 18 -5.83 2.17 -1.13
C VAL A 18 -5.71 1.42 0.20
N ILE A 19 -6.02 2.09 1.32
CA ILE A 19 -5.99 1.47 2.65
C ILE A 19 -7.02 0.35 2.76
N LEU A 20 -8.27 0.57 2.33
CA LEU A 20 -9.32 -0.44 2.40
C LEU A 20 -8.94 -1.69 1.60
N THR A 21 -8.44 -1.54 0.37
CA THR A 21 -7.95 -2.68 -0.43
C THR A 21 -6.80 -3.41 0.25
N ALA A 22 -5.90 -2.70 0.94
CA ALA A 22 -4.84 -3.34 1.71
C ALA A 22 -5.38 -4.17 2.90
N VAL A 23 -6.44 -3.70 3.56
CA VAL A 23 -7.14 -4.44 4.62
C VAL A 23 -7.85 -5.67 4.05
N GLU A 24 -8.62 -5.51 2.97
CA GLU A 24 -9.35 -6.60 2.29
C GLU A 24 -8.41 -7.73 1.83
N LEU A 25 -7.23 -7.38 1.33
CA LEU A 25 -6.21 -8.35 0.90
C LEU A 25 -5.36 -8.90 2.06
N GLY A 26 -5.53 -8.38 3.28
CA GLY A 26 -4.74 -8.79 4.46
C GLY A 26 -3.26 -8.41 4.36
N VAL A 27 -2.93 -7.30 3.70
CA VAL A 27 -1.54 -6.85 3.47
C VAL A 27 -0.76 -6.72 4.77
N PHE A 28 -1.35 -6.05 5.77
CA PHE A 28 -0.67 -5.74 7.02
C PHE A 28 -0.34 -7.01 7.83
N GLU A 29 -1.19 -8.03 7.77
CA GLU A 29 -0.92 -9.35 8.36
C GLU A 29 0.24 -10.07 7.67
N LYS A 30 0.32 -9.99 6.33
CA LYS A 30 1.36 -10.68 5.55
C LYS A 30 2.71 -9.96 5.53
N LEU A 31 2.74 -8.67 5.86
CA LEU A 31 3.92 -7.80 5.90
C LEU A 31 4.47 -7.50 7.30
N LYS A 32 4.12 -8.30 8.32
CA LYS A 32 4.75 -8.27 9.65
C LYS A 32 6.27 -8.49 9.61
N LYS A 33 6.78 -9.18 8.58
CA LYS A 33 8.21 -9.35 8.29
C LYS A 33 8.53 -8.82 6.89
N PRO A 34 9.77 -8.34 6.62
CA PRO A 34 10.14 -7.83 5.31
C PRO A 34 9.94 -8.84 4.17
N LYS A 35 9.21 -8.44 3.12
CA LYS A 35 8.93 -9.25 1.91
C LYS A 35 9.26 -8.50 0.64
N THR A 36 9.82 -9.17 -0.34
CA THR A 36 9.88 -8.69 -1.72
C THR A 36 8.48 -8.61 -2.33
N VAL A 37 8.33 -7.85 -3.41
CA VAL A 37 7.07 -7.75 -4.15
C VAL A 37 6.58 -9.13 -4.67
N LYS A 38 7.51 -10.02 -5.07
CA LYS A 38 7.18 -11.38 -5.53
C LYS A 38 6.62 -12.25 -4.40
N GLU A 39 7.24 -12.19 -3.22
CA GLU A 39 6.76 -12.90 -2.03
C GLU A 39 5.40 -12.37 -1.57
N ALA A 40 5.23 -11.04 -1.57
CA ALA A 40 3.96 -10.40 -1.24
C ALA A 40 2.85 -10.82 -2.21
N ALA A 41 3.08 -10.76 -3.53
CA ALA A 41 2.10 -11.15 -4.54
C ALA A 41 1.65 -12.61 -4.37
N ARG A 42 2.59 -13.52 -4.09
CA ARG A 42 2.30 -14.92 -3.79
C ARG A 42 1.44 -15.08 -2.53
N LEU A 43 1.75 -14.35 -1.46
CA LEU A 43 1.01 -14.43 -0.19
C LEU A 43 -0.39 -13.82 -0.27
N LEU A 44 -0.54 -12.76 -1.06
CA LEU A 44 -1.79 -12.03 -1.29
C LEU A 44 -2.65 -12.66 -2.39
N LYS A 45 -2.14 -13.71 -3.07
CA LYS A 45 -2.79 -14.36 -4.22
C LYS A 45 -3.25 -13.36 -5.28
N SER A 46 -2.43 -12.35 -5.57
CA SER A 46 -2.74 -11.28 -6.53
C SER A 46 -1.65 -11.16 -7.59
N SER A 47 -1.92 -10.38 -8.64
CA SER A 47 -0.95 -10.18 -9.71
C SER A 47 0.29 -9.43 -9.20
N LEU A 48 1.46 -9.73 -9.79
CA LEU A 48 2.71 -9.05 -9.45
C LEU A 48 2.60 -7.54 -9.66
N ARG A 49 2.01 -7.13 -10.80
CA ARG A 49 1.81 -5.73 -11.15
C ARG A 49 0.85 -5.01 -10.17
N GLY A 50 -0.28 -5.63 -9.85
CA GLY A 50 -1.25 -5.06 -8.91
C GLY A 50 -0.66 -4.91 -7.51
N THR A 51 0.06 -5.94 -7.05
CA THR A 51 0.81 -5.88 -5.78
C THR A 51 1.82 -4.74 -5.78
N GLU A 52 2.60 -4.58 -6.85
CA GLU A 52 3.60 -3.52 -6.91
C GLU A 52 2.98 -2.12 -6.82
N ILE A 53 1.88 -1.89 -7.53
CA ILE A 53 1.13 -0.62 -7.49
C ILE A 53 0.61 -0.36 -6.08
N LEU A 54 -0.03 -1.37 -5.46
CA LEU A 54 -0.57 -1.26 -4.12
C LEU A 54 0.53 -0.95 -3.09
N LEU A 55 1.65 -1.69 -3.12
CA LEU A 55 2.75 -1.47 -2.18
C LEU A 55 3.42 -0.09 -2.37
N LYS A 56 3.52 0.40 -3.61
CA LYS A 56 4.02 1.76 -3.89
C LYS A 56 3.08 2.81 -3.31
N ALA A 57 1.77 2.68 -3.51
CA ALA A 57 0.77 3.59 -2.95
C ALA A 57 0.76 3.56 -1.40
N LEU A 58 0.82 2.38 -0.78
CA LEU A 58 0.92 2.26 0.68
C LEU A 58 2.23 2.85 1.23
N THR A 59 3.32 2.77 0.45
CA THR A 59 4.60 3.40 0.82
C THR A 59 4.50 4.92 0.75
N SER A 60 3.85 5.49 -0.28
CA SER A 60 3.64 6.95 -0.37
C SER A 60 2.72 7.48 0.73
N LEU A 61 1.77 6.66 1.20
CA LEU A 61 0.94 6.93 2.37
C LEU A 61 1.64 6.70 3.72
N LYS A 62 2.92 6.27 3.70
CA LYS A 62 3.76 6.04 4.89
C LYS A 62 3.22 4.99 5.87
N VAL A 63 2.28 4.13 5.45
CA VAL A 63 1.75 3.03 6.30
C VAL A 63 2.62 1.77 6.23
N ILE A 64 3.34 1.58 5.12
CA ILE A 64 4.43 0.61 5.00
C ILE A 64 5.71 1.32 4.56
N LYS A 65 6.87 0.66 4.72
CA LYS A 65 8.15 1.17 4.25
C LYS A 65 8.86 0.16 3.36
N LYS A 66 9.66 0.67 2.42
CA LYS A 66 10.55 -0.13 1.57
C LYS A 66 12.00 0.03 2.01
N SER A 67 12.73 -1.07 2.19
CA SER A 67 14.18 -1.10 2.38
C SER A 67 14.81 -2.02 1.35
N GLY A 68 15.63 -1.46 0.46
CA GLY A 68 16.16 -2.15 -0.71
C GLY A 68 15.02 -2.71 -1.58
N LYS A 69 14.92 -4.04 -1.68
CA LYS A 69 13.89 -4.74 -2.47
C LYS A 69 12.70 -5.25 -1.63
N LYS A 70 12.66 -4.97 -0.32
CA LYS A 70 11.66 -5.53 0.61
C LYS A 70 10.75 -4.45 1.20
N TYR A 71 9.52 -4.82 1.50
CA TYR A 71 8.48 -4.01 2.14
C TYR A 71 8.09 -4.61 3.50
N VAL A 72 7.80 -3.76 4.48
CA VAL A 72 7.37 -4.12 5.84
C VAL A 72 6.45 -3.03 6.41
N ASN A 73 5.58 -3.38 7.35
CA ASN A 73 4.75 -2.40 8.06
C ASN A 73 5.60 -1.31 8.74
N THR A 74 5.06 -0.10 8.80
CA THR A 74 5.51 0.91 9.76
C THR A 74 4.82 0.70 11.10
N ALA A 75 5.21 1.47 12.14
CA ALA A 75 4.60 1.39 13.46
C ALA A 75 3.08 1.66 13.45
N ILE A 76 2.59 2.49 12.54
CA ILE A 76 1.17 2.86 12.42
C ILE A 76 0.31 1.65 11.97
N ALA A 77 0.91 0.70 11.26
CA ALA A 77 0.23 -0.48 10.75
C ALA A 77 0.48 -1.76 11.60
N LEU A 78 0.96 -1.59 12.84
CA LEU A 78 1.08 -2.66 13.83
C LEU A 78 -0.13 -2.64 14.78
N ILE A 79 -1.32 -2.85 14.21
CA ILE A 79 -2.57 -2.99 14.95
C ILE A 79 -2.90 -4.48 15.05
#